data_AF-A0A2S6TH63-F1
#
_entry.id   AF-A0A2S6TH63-F1
#
_cell.length_a   1.000
_cell.length_b   1.000
_cell.length_c   1.000
_cell.angle_alpha   90.00
_cell.angle_beta   90.00
_cell.angle_gamma   90.00
#
_symmetry.space_group_name_H-M   'P 1'
#
loop_
_entity.id
_entity.type
_entity.pdbx_description
1 polymer ?
#
loop_
_entity_poly.entity_id
_entity_poly.type
_entity_poly.pdbx_seq_one_letter_code
_entity_poly.pdbx_strand_id
1 'polypeptide(L)' 'MANEQTESRRISVSDIQGQKGGRPIVCLTAYSKPMAQWLDPHVDLLLVG' A
#
# COMPACT_ATOMS: atom_id res chain seq x y z
N MET A 1 -19.73 15.59 -11.47
CA MET A 1 -19.11 14.77 -10.40
C MET A 1 -17.94 14.06 -11.03
N ALA A 2 -16.73 14.60 -10.86
CA ALA A 2 -15.53 13.98 -11.41
C ALA A 2 -15.26 12.71 -10.60
N ASN A 3 -15.14 11.58 -11.30
CA ASN A 3 -14.69 10.33 -10.70
C ASN A 3 -13.20 10.49 -10.42
N GLU A 4 -12.83 11.02 -9.25
CA GLU A 4 -11.47 10.93 -8.70
C GLU A 4 -11.22 9.46 -8.37
N GLN A 5 -10.97 8.66 -9.41
CA GLN A 5 -10.24 7.42 -9.27
C GLN A 5 -8.85 7.84 -8.81
N THR A 6 -8.62 7.95 -7.50
CA THR A 6 -7.27 7.98 -6.96
C THR A 6 -6.61 6.73 -7.52
N GLU A 7 -5.69 6.89 -8.48
CA GLU A 7 -4.90 5.76 -8.99
C GLU A 7 -4.19 5.17 -7.77
N SER A 8 -4.75 4.09 -7.21
CA SER A 8 -4.09 3.33 -6.17
C SER A 8 -2.80 2.83 -6.80
N ARG A 9 -1.69 3.37 -6.32
CA ARG A 9 -0.36 3.05 -6.80
C ARG A 9 -0.14 1.57 -6.55
N ARG A 10 -0.26 0.76 -7.61
CA ARG A 10 0.04 -0.67 -7.52
C ARG A 10 1.54 -0.84 -7.26
N ILE A 11 1.87 -1.49 -6.15
CA ILE A 11 3.23 -1.87 -5.80
C ILE A 11 3.40 -3.35 -6.14
N SER A 12 4.38 -3.67 -6.98
CA SER A 12 4.74 -5.03 -7.33
C SER A 12 5.80 -5.62 -6.40
N VAL A 13 6.00 -6.94 -6.46
CA VAL A 13 7.08 -7.62 -5.73
C VAL A 13 8.46 -7.07 -6.14
N SER A 14 8.66 -6.76 -7.43
CA SER A 14 9.91 -6.19 -7.94
C SER A 14 10.18 -4.79 -7.35
N ASP A 15 9.15 -3.97 -7.16
CA ASP A 15 9.28 -2.64 -6.53
C ASP A 15 9.69 -2.75 -5.05
N ILE A 16 9.19 -3.76 -4.33
CA ILE A 16 9.58 -4.05 -2.94
C ILE A 16 11.03 -4.54 -2.89
N GLN A 17 11.42 -5.46 -3.78
CA GLN A 17 12.79 -5.97 -3.83
C GLN A 17 13.82 -4.86 -4.14
N GLY A 18 13.48 -3.95 -5.06
CA GLY A 18 14.33 -2.82 -5.43
C GLY A 18 14.55 -1.80 -4.30
N GLN A 19 13.72 -1.82 -3.25
CA GLN A 19 13.87 -0.93 -2.08
C GLN A 19 14.86 -1.45 -1.04
N LYS A 20 15.37 -2.67 -1.20
CA LYS A 20 16.33 -3.26 -0.25
C LYS A 20 17.60 -2.39 -0.16
N GLY A 21 17.92 -1.95 1.06
CA GLY A 21 19.07 -1.07 1.34
C GLY A 21 18.82 0.41 1.02
N GLY A 22 17.64 0.77 0.50
CA GLY A 22 17.22 2.14 0.23
C GLY A 22 16.15 2.62 1.22
N ARG A 23 15.03 3.10 0.68
CA ARG A 23 13.89 3.57 1.47
C ARG A 23 13.30 2.43 2.33
N PRO A 24 13.06 2.64 3.63
CA PRO A 24 12.34 1.69 4.45
C PRO A 24 10.91 1.44 3.94
N ILE A 25 10.47 0.19 4.04
CA ILE A 25 9.15 -0.27 3.61
C ILE A 25 8.18 -0.15 4.79
N VAL A 26 7.03 0.48 4.58
CA VAL A 26 5.96 0.60 5.57
C VAL A 26 4.98 -0.55 5.38
N CYS A 27 4.95 -1.48 6.35
CA CYS A 27 4.01 -2.60 6.40
C CYS A 27 3.10 -2.46 7.63
N LEU A 28 1.79 -2.45 7.41
CA LEU A 28 0.78 -2.49 8.48
C LEU A 28 -0.16 -3.66 8.27
N THR A 29 -0.81 -4.09 9.34
CA THR A 29 -1.88 -5.08 9.24
C THR A 29 -3.23 -4.42 8.99
N ALA A 30 -4.10 -5.06 8.22
CA ALA A 30 -5.48 -4.62 8.04
C ALA A 30 -6.43 -5.83 7.95
N TYR A 31 -7.48 -5.82 8.76
CA TYR A 31 -8.43 -6.94 8.87
C TYR A 31 -9.82 -6.61 8.34
N SER A 32 -10.05 -5.38 7.86
CA SER A 32 -11.33 -4.97 7.31
C SER A 32 -11.15 -4.07 6.09
N LYS A 33 -12.12 -4.09 5.19
CA LYS A 33 -12.17 -3.22 4.01
C LYS A 33 -12.05 -1.72 4.34
N PRO A 34 -12.84 -1.14 5.26
CA PRO A 34 -12.74 0.30 5.54
C PRO A 34 -11.36 0.69 6.09
N MET A 35 -10.75 -0.18 6.91
CA MET A 35 -9.40 0.01 7.40
C MET A 35 -8.37 0.01 6.26
N ALA A 36 -8.44 -0.98 5.37
CA ALA A 36 -7.53 -1.07 4.22
C ALA A 36 -7.65 0.16 3.30
N GLN A 37 -8.87 0.65 3.04
CA GLN A 37 -9.09 1.83 2.18
C GLN A 37 -8.48 3.11 2.76
N TRP A 38 -8.52 3.28 4.08
CA TRP A 38 -7.89 4.43 4.73
C TRP A 38 -6.37 4.33 4.79
N LEU A 39 -5.83 3.11 4.87
CA LEU A 39 -4.40 2.88 4.97
C LEU A 39 -3.68 2.83 3.62
N ASP A 40 -4.36 2.42 2.53
CA ASP A 40 -3.79 2.25 1.18
C ASP A 40 -2.89 3.43 0.72
N PRO A 41 -3.25 4.71 0.96
CA PRO A 41 -2.40 5.84 0.55
C PRO A 41 -1.12 6.04 1.38
N HIS A 42 -0.98 5.32 2.51
CA HIS A 42 0.06 5.57 3.52
C HIS A 42 1.05 4.41 3.69
N VAL A 43 0.80 3.27 3.06
CA VAL A 43 1.60 2.04 3.24
C VAL A 43 2.14 1.53 1.92
N ASP A 44 3.23 0.77 2.00
CA ASP A 44 3.77 0.08 0.83
C ASP A 44 3.10 -1.29 0.62
N LEU A 45 2.62 -1.90 1.71
CA LEU A 45 1.83 -3.12 1.67
C LEU A 45 0.97 -3.28 2.93
N LEU A 46 -0.15 -3.98 2.78
CA LEU A 46 -1.00 -4.43 3.87
C LEU A 46 -0.85 -5.94 4.08
N LEU A 47 -0.58 -6.36 5.31
CA LEU A 47 -0.46 -7.76 5.71
C LEU A 47 -1.73 -8.24 6.41
N VAL A 48 -2.33 -9.31 5.90
CA VAL A 48 -3.35 -10.04 6.64
C VAL A 48 -2.64 -11.19 7.35
N GLY A 49 -2.43 -11.02 8.65
CA GLY A 49 -1.85 -12.05 9.52
C GLY A 49 -2.87 -13.10 9.92
#